data_AF-A0A1C5SCW5-F1
#
_entry.id   AF-A0A1C5SCW5-F1
#
_cell.length_a   1.000
_cell.length_b   1.000
_cell.length_c   1.000
_cell.angle_alpha   90.00
_cell.angle_beta   90.00
_cell.angle_gamma   90.00
#
_symmetry.space_group_name_H-M   'P 1'
#
loop_
_entity.id
_entity.type
_entity.pdbx_description
1 polymer ?
#
loop_
_entity_poly.entity_id
_entity_poly.type
_entity_poly.pdbx_seq_one_letter_code
_entity_poly.pdbx_strand_id
1 'polypeptide(L)'
;MWKIVGNCGEFHTFTVSYYNKVMIRFLGNIEAKADTKGRVFIPAIFRKQLQAASEERLIMRKDVFQDCLTLYPESVWNEELNELRSRLNKWNNKHQLIFRQFVSDVEVVTPDSNGRILIPKRYLQICNIHGDIRFIGIDNKIEIWSKERAEQPFMSPEEFGAALEEIMNDENKQDGER
;
A
#
# COMPACT_ATOMS: atom_id res chain seq x y z
N MET A 1 -11.07 -7.96 -60.54
CA MET A 1 -12.51 -8.25 -60.50
C MET A 1 -12.71 -9.69 -60.08
N TRP A 2 -12.83 -9.96 -58.78
CA TRP A 2 -13.49 -11.16 -58.24
C TRP A 2 -14.14 -10.79 -56.91
N LYS A 3 -15.32 -11.37 -56.70
CA LYS A 3 -16.44 -10.90 -55.88
C LYS A 3 -16.23 -11.09 -54.39
N ILE A 4 -16.69 -10.11 -53.60
CA ILE A 4 -17.03 -10.28 -52.18
C ILE A 4 -18.39 -10.99 -52.14
N VAL A 5 -18.44 -12.16 -51.49
CA VAL A 5 -19.68 -12.79 -51.04
C VAL A 5 -19.47 -13.07 -49.56
N GLY A 6 -20.24 -12.39 -48.72
CA GLY A 6 -20.00 -12.29 -47.28
C GLY A 6 -20.27 -13.55 -46.50
N ASN A 7 -19.87 -13.53 -45.22
CA ASN A 7 -20.75 -14.05 -44.20
C ASN A 7 -20.64 -13.19 -42.93
N CYS A 8 -21.81 -12.89 -42.38
CA CYS A 8 -22.02 -12.18 -41.14
C CYS A 8 -21.56 -13.09 -40.00
N GLY A 9 -20.39 -12.79 -39.43
CA GLY A 9 -19.85 -13.44 -38.25
C GLY A 9 -19.64 -12.37 -37.20
N GLU A 10 -20.24 -12.58 -36.03
CA GLU A 10 -20.24 -11.68 -34.88
C GLU A 10 -18.87 -11.04 -34.65
N PHE A 11 -18.84 -9.71 -34.62
CA PHE A 11 -17.72 -8.97 -34.07
C PHE A 11 -17.70 -9.27 -32.57
N HIS A 12 -17.06 -10.38 -32.19
CA HIS A 12 -16.45 -10.46 -30.87
C HIS A 12 -15.44 -9.32 -30.85
N THR A 13 -15.84 -8.20 -30.26
CA THR A 13 -14.93 -7.25 -29.68
C THR A 13 -14.11 -8.04 -28.66
N PHE A 14 -13.03 -8.65 -29.14
CA PHE A 14 -11.81 -8.80 -28.37
C PHE A 14 -11.40 -7.37 -28.05
N THR A 15 -12.07 -6.76 -27.07
CA THR A 15 -11.50 -5.68 -26.32
C THR A 15 -10.25 -6.30 -25.74
N VAL A 16 -9.14 -6.00 -26.40
CA VAL A 16 -7.82 -5.99 -25.80
C VAL A 16 -7.98 -5.07 -24.60
N SER A 17 -8.46 -5.63 -23.48
CA SER A 17 -8.31 -5.10 -22.15
C SER A 17 -6.83 -5.25 -21.86
N TYR A 18 -6.04 -4.41 -22.53
CA TYR A 18 -4.79 -3.96 -21.95
C TYR A 18 -5.25 -3.26 -20.67
N TYR A 19 -5.27 -4.03 -19.59
CA TYR A 19 -5.39 -3.52 -18.24
C TYR A 19 -4.42 -2.35 -18.16
N ASN A 20 -4.94 -1.13 -18.24
CA ASN A 20 -4.28 0.00 -17.62
C ASN A 20 -4.27 -0.36 -16.14
N LYS A 21 -3.25 -1.09 -15.70
CA LYS A 21 -2.95 -1.27 -14.29
C LYS A 21 -2.69 0.15 -13.80
N VAL A 22 -3.73 0.76 -13.23
CA VAL A 22 -3.63 2.10 -12.65
C VAL A 22 -2.63 1.94 -11.51
N MET A 23 -1.41 2.43 -11.72
CA MET A 23 -0.40 2.48 -10.68
C MET A 23 -0.86 3.50 -9.66
N ILE A 24 -1.51 3.03 -8.60
CA ILE A 24 -1.99 3.88 -7.52
C ILE A 24 -0.79 4.44 -6.77
N ARG A 25 -0.80 5.76 -6.56
CA ARG A 25 0.25 6.45 -5.79
C ARG A 25 -0.36 7.46 -4.84
N PHE A 26 0.02 7.35 -3.58
CA PHE A 26 -0.37 8.25 -2.51
C PHE A 26 0.78 9.21 -2.21
N LEU A 27 0.47 10.49 -2.22
CA LEU A 27 1.40 11.56 -1.86
C LEU A 27 0.75 12.48 -0.85
N GLY A 28 1.47 12.78 0.22
CA GLY A 28 1.03 13.72 1.23
C GLY A 28 1.31 13.25 2.65
N ASN A 29 1.40 14.23 3.54
CA ASN A 29 1.54 14.06 4.99
C ASN A 29 0.42 14.89 5.63
N ILE A 30 -0.54 14.21 6.28
CA ILE A 30 -1.82 14.80 6.65
C ILE A 30 -2.17 14.41 8.09
N GLU A 31 -2.38 15.41 8.93
CA GLU A 31 -2.85 15.21 10.30
C GLU A 31 -4.34 14.88 10.34
N ALA A 32 -4.70 13.98 11.26
CA ALA A 32 -6.07 13.65 11.57
C ALA A 32 -6.21 13.24 13.03
N LYS A 33 -7.46 13.04 13.48
CA LYS A 33 -7.76 12.53 14.81
C LYS A 33 -8.65 11.30 14.72
N ALA A 34 -8.34 10.28 15.51
CA ALA A 34 -9.21 9.16 15.79
C ALA A 34 -10.26 9.57 16.82
N ASP A 35 -11.53 9.21 16.59
CA ASP A 35 -12.57 9.39 17.59
C ASP A 35 -12.44 8.38 18.75
N THR A 36 -13.30 8.51 19.77
CA THR A 36 -13.30 7.62 20.95
C THR A 36 -13.56 6.15 20.64
N LYS A 37 -14.09 5.85 19.44
CA LYS A 37 -14.34 4.49 18.94
C LYS A 37 -13.21 3.99 18.04
N GLY A 38 -12.20 4.80 17.75
CA GLY A 38 -11.10 4.48 16.85
C GLY A 38 -11.42 4.73 15.37
N ARG A 39 -12.48 5.50 15.07
CA ARG A 39 -12.81 5.85 13.69
C ARG A 39 -11.98 7.03 13.23
N VAL A 40 -11.42 6.93 12.04
CA VAL A 40 -10.59 7.97 11.42
C VAL A 40 -11.13 8.28 10.03
N PHE A 41 -11.09 9.55 9.65
CA PHE A 41 -11.42 9.96 8.29
C PHE A 41 -10.21 9.74 7.39
N ILE A 42 -10.39 9.01 6.28
CA ILE A 42 -9.35 8.93 5.26
C ILE A 42 -9.27 10.31 4.58
N PRO A 43 -8.07 10.92 4.51
CA PRO A 43 -7.88 12.20 3.84
C PRO A 43 -8.47 12.23 2.43
N ALA A 44 -9.10 13.36 2.06
CA ALA A 44 -9.83 13.47 0.80
C ALA A 44 -8.95 13.19 -0.43
N ILE A 45 -7.67 13.57 -0.40
CA ILE A 45 -6.72 13.29 -1.49
C ILE A 45 -6.51 11.79 -1.68
N PHE A 46 -6.38 11.01 -0.61
CA PHE A 46 -6.22 9.55 -0.70
C PHE A 46 -7.53 8.87 -1.12
N ARG A 47 -8.68 9.35 -0.63
CA ARG A 47 -9.99 8.84 -1.07
C ARG A 47 -10.22 9.02 -2.57
N LYS A 48 -9.81 10.16 -3.13
CA LYS A 48 -9.89 10.39 -4.59
C LYS A 48 -9.05 9.40 -5.37
N GLN A 49 -7.85 9.05 -4.90
CA GLN A 49 -7.00 8.05 -5.58
C GLN A 49 -7.57 6.64 -5.49
N LEU A 50 -8.11 6.26 -4.33
CA LEU A 50 -8.81 4.99 -4.18
C LEU A 50 -10.00 4.89 -5.13
N GLN A 51 -10.81 5.95 -5.22
CA GLN A 51 -11.96 6.01 -6.14
C GLN A 51 -11.53 5.95 -7.62
N ALA A 52 -10.48 6.69 -8.00
CA ALA A 52 -9.97 6.67 -9.36
C ALA A 52 -9.44 5.29 -9.78
N ALA A 53 -8.90 4.51 -8.83
CA ALA A 53 -8.45 3.14 -9.05
C ALA A 53 -9.55 2.09 -8.86
N SER A 54 -10.79 2.48 -8.52
CA SER A 54 -11.89 1.55 -8.18
C SER A 54 -11.56 0.61 -7.00
N GLU A 55 -10.81 1.11 -6.01
CA GLU A 55 -10.40 0.39 -4.81
C GLU A 55 -11.39 0.65 -3.66
N GLU A 56 -12.25 -0.32 -3.39
CA GLU A 56 -13.29 -0.23 -2.35
C GLU A 56 -12.88 -0.83 -1.01
N ARG A 57 -11.97 -1.81 -1.04
CA ARG A 57 -11.47 -2.49 0.15
C ARG A 57 -10.01 -2.14 0.39
N LEU A 58 -9.68 -1.95 1.66
CA LEU A 58 -8.33 -1.73 2.11
C LEU A 58 -7.90 -2.87 3.03
N ILE A 59 -6.61 -3.13 3.05
CA ILE A 59 -5.99 -4.12 3.91
C ILE A 59 -5.10 -3.37 4.91
N MET A 60 -5.42 -3.51 6.19
CA MET A 60 -4.70 -2.90 7.30
C MET A 60 -3.80 -3.92 7.99
N ARG A 61 -2.58 -3.51 8.35
CA ARG A 61 -1.67 -4.29 9.21
C ARG A 61 -0.68 -3.39 9.96
N LYS A 62 0.00 -3.90 10.98
CA LYS A 62 1.20 -3.25 11.54
C LYS A 62 2.37 -3.39 10.56
N ASP A 63 3.19 -2.35 10.40
CA ASP A 63 4.42 -2.45 9.61
C ASP A 63 5.44 -3.45 10.22
N VAL A 64 6.33 -3.99 9.39
CA VAL A 64 7.37 -4.97 9.81
C VAL A 64 8.49 -4.29 10.59
N PHE A 65 8.89 -3.09 10.16
CA PHE A 65 10.09 -2.41 10.65
C PHE A 65 9.75 -1.21 11.55
N GLN A 66 8.52 -0.72 11.47
CA GLN A 66 8.07 0.48 12.16
C GLN A 66 6.86 0.23 13.06
N ASP A 67 6.69 1.10 14.06
CA ASP A 67 5.52 1.11 14.94
C ASP A 67 4.41 2.00 14.35
N CYS A 68 4.00 1.65 13.13
CA CYS A 68 2.89 2.29 12.42
C CYS A 68 1.95 1.24 11.84
N LEU A 69 0.77 1.67 11.43
CA LEU A 69 -0.14 0.84 10.63
C LEU A 69 0.05 1.19 9.17
N THR A 70 -0.16 0.21 8.30
CA THR A 70 -0.18 0.40 6.86
C THR A 70 -1.53 -0.01 6.31
N LEU A 71 -2.08 0.82 5.43
CA LEU A 71 -3.25 0.56 4.62
C LEU A 71 -2.82 0.37 3.17
N TYR A 72 -3.13 -0.81 2.64
CA TYR A 72 -2.96 -1.14 1.24
C TYR A 72 -4.32 -1.11 0.56
N PRO A 73 -4.44 -0.59 -0.66
CA PRO A 73 -5.46 -1.05 -1.59
C PRO A 73 -5.39 -2.58 -1.70
N GLU A 74 -6.54 -3.26 -1.84
CA GLU A 74 -6.57 -4.72 -1.83
C GLU A 74 -5.77 -5.33 -2.98
N SER A 75 -5.80 -4.71 -4.16
CA SER A 75 -4.99 -5.14 -5.31
C SER A 75 -3.49 -5.13 -4.98
N VAL A 76 -3.00 -4.03 -4.41
CA VAL A 76 -1.61 -3.85 -3.99
C VAL A 76 -1.22 -4.90 -2.95
N TRP A 77 -2.06 -5.12 -1.93
CA TRP A 77 -1.79 -6.15 -0.92
C TRP A 77 -1.63 -7.55 -1.53
N ASN A 78 -2.49 -7.90 -2.49
CA ASN A 78 -2.41 -9.20 -3.16
C ASN A 78 -1.10 -9.35 -3.95
N GLU A 79 -0.63 -8.27 -4.58
CA GLU A 79 0.66 -8.27 -5.28
C GLU A 79 1.83 -8.47 -4.33
N GLU A 80 1.89 -7.71 -3.23
CA GLU A 80 2.90 -7.85 -2.17
C GLU A 80 2.91 -9.28 -1.57
N LEU A 81 1.72 -9.82 -1.32
CA LEU A 81 1.58 -11.16 -0.76
C LEU A 81 2.04 -12.24 -1.75
N ASN A 82 1.75 -12.06 -3.05
CA ASN A 82 2.21 -12.94 -4.11
C ASN A 82 3.74 -12.88 -4.28
N GLU A 83 4.32 -11.68 -4.22
CA GLU A 83 5.77 -11.51 -4.26
C GLU A 83 6.43 -12.23 -3.08
N LEU A 84 5.98 -11.97 -1.85
CA LEU A 84 6.49 -12.66 -0.67
C LEU A 84 6.33 -14.17 -0.81
N ARG A 85 5.16 -14.65 -1.24
CA ARG A 85 4.90 -16.08 -1.45
C ARG A 85 5.88 -16.68 -2.45
N SER A 86 6.18 -15.99 -3.55
CA SER A 86 7.09 -16.47 -4.60
C SER A 86 8.51 -16.73 -4.10
N ARG A 87 8.94 -15.99 -3.07
CA ARG A 87 10.28 -16.11 -2.47
C ARG A 87 10.37 -17.16 -1.36
N LEU A 88 9.23 -17.69 -0.88
CA LEU A 88 9.18 -18.59 0.26
C LEU A 88 8.96 -20.06 -0.15
N ASN A 89 9.93 -20.92 0.13
CA ASN A 89 9.75 -22.37 0.09
C ASN A 89 8.70 -22.88 1.10
N LYS A 90 7.65 -23.55 0.61
CA LYS A 90 6.57 -24.14 1.43
C LYS A 90 7.00 -25.25 2.39
N TRP A 91 8.11 -25.91 2.10
CA TRP A 91 8.65 -27.02 2.90
C TRP A 91 9.72 -26.57 3.91
N ASN A 92 10.07 -25.28 3.92
CA ASN A 92 10.98 -24.73 4.90
C ASN A 92 10.20 -24.20 6.12
N ASN A 93 10.47 -24.73 7.31
CA ASN A 93 9.76 -24.37 8.54
C ASN A 93 9.88 -22.86 8.87
N LYS A 94 11.09 -22.28 8.76
CA LYS A 94 11.33 -20.86 9.00
C LYS A 94 10.54 -19.98 8.05
N HIS A 95 10.45 -20.36 6.77
CA HIS A 95 9.68 -19.63 5.77
C HIS A 95 8.17 -19.66 6.07
N GLN A 96 7.66 -20.79 6.58
CA GLN A 96 6.26 -20.87 7.02
C GLN A 96 5.98 -19.99 8.24
N LEU A 97 6.91 -19.91 9.19
CA LEU A 97 6.79 -19.01 10.35
C LEU A 97 6.78 -17.54 9.91
N ILE A 98 7.69 -17.13 9.01
CA ILE A 98 7.71 -15.78 8.44
C ILE A 98 6.37 -15.47 7.76
N PHE A 99 5.87 -16.36 6.92
CA PHE A 99 4.59 -16.14 6.24
C PHE A 99 3.43 -16.02 7.24
N ARG A 100 3.36 -16.89 8.25
CA ARG A 100 2.34 -16.83 9.31
C ARG A 100 2.38 -15.49 10.03
N GLN A 101 3.57 -15.01 10.39
CA GLN A 101 3.73 -13.72 11.07
C GLN A 101 3.36 -12.54 10.16
N PHE A 102 3.63 -12.62 8.86
CA PHE A 102 3.31 -11.54 7.93
C PHE A 102 1.79 -11.37 7.75
N VAL A 103 1.04 -12.47 7.80
CA VAL A 103 -0.42 -12.46 7.60
C VAL A 103 -1.25 -12.49 8.90
N SER A 104 -0.62 -12.64 10.07
CA SER A 104 -1.33 -12.81 11.35
C SER A 104 -2.17 -11.61 11.76
N ASP A 105 -1.67 -10.41 11.45
CA ASP A 105 -2.25 -9.14 11.91
C ASP A 105 -2.83 -8.32 10.76
N VAL A 106 -3.38 -9.02 9.77
CA VAL A 106 -4.01 -8.43 8.60
C VAL A 106 -5.52 -8.32 8.82
N GLU A 107 -6.08 -7.14 8.58
CA GLU A 107 -7.52 -6.89 8.65
C GLU A 107 -8.04 -6.22 7.37
N VAL A 108 -9.18 -6.69 6.88
CA VAL A 108 -9.91 -6.02 5.81
C VAL A 108 -10.71 -4.87 6.41
N VAL A 109 -10.53 -3.66 5.88
CA VAL A 109 -11.29 -2.48 6.29
C VAL A 109 -11.94 -1.84 5.07
N THR A 110 -13.20 -1.44 5.23
CA THR A 110 -13.98 -0.78 4.18
C THR A 110 -14.36 0.61 4.66
N PRO A 111 -14.03 1.67 3.90
CA PRO A 111 -14.50 3.01 4.21
C PRO A 111 -16.03 3.07 4.23
N ASP A 112 -16.61 3.72 5.24
CA ASP A 112 -18.04 4.00 5.27
C ASP A 112 -18.46 5.03 4.20
N SER A 113 -19.75 5.32 4.08
CA SER A 113 -20.27 6.32 3.14
C SER A 113 -19.73 7.74 3.37
N ASN A 114 -19.15 8.01 4.54
CA ASN A 114 -18.51 9.29 4.89
C ASN A 114 -16.98 9.25 4.69
N GLY A 115 -16.43 8.13 4.20
CA GLY A 115 -15.00 7.94 4.03
C GLY A 115 -14.23 7.70 5.34
N ARG A 116 -14.91 7.21 6.38
CA ARG A 116 -14.28 6.81 7.64
C ARG A 116 -13.96 5.32 7.66
N ILE A 117 -12.85 4.95 8.29
CA ILE A 117 -12.53 3.57 8.64
C ILE A 117 -12.47 3.41 10.15
N LEU A 118 -12.72 2.20 10.63
CA LEU A 118 -12.55 1.83 12.02
C LEU A 118 -11.19 1.17 12.21
N ILE A 119 -10.34 1.74 13.06
CA ILE A 119 -9.10 1.10 13.51
C ILE A 119 -9.39 0.44 14.86
N PRO A 120 -9.34 -0.90 14.98
CA PRO A 120 -9.55 -1.54 16.27
C PRO A 120 -8.54 -1.09 17.30
N LYS A 121 -9.00 -0.94 18.54
CA LYS A 121 -8.19 -0.42 19.66
C LYS A 121 -6.88 -1.19 19.86
N ARG A 122 -6.85 -2.49 19.57
CA ARG A 122 -5.63 -3.32 19.66
C ARG A 122 -4.50 -2.77 18.78
N TYR A 123 -4.81 -2.30 17.57
CA TYR A 123 -3.81 -1.76 16.64
C TYR A 123 -3.35 -0.38 17.05
N LEU A 124 -4.27 0.47 17.54
CA LEU A 124 -3.90 1.76 18.11
C LEU A 124 -2.93 1.58 19.28
N GLN A 125 -3.19 0.59 20.15
CA GLN A 125 -2.31 0.28 21.29
C GLN A 125 -0.94 -0.24 20.84
N ILE A 126 -0.90 -1.18 19.88
CA ILE A 126 0.36 -1.76 19.39
C ILE A 126 1.27 -0.70 18.72
N CYS A 127 0.68 0.35 18.12
CA CYS A 127 1.42 1.43 17.48
C CYS A 127 1.56 2.69 18.35
N ASN A 128 1.25 2.63 19.66
CA ASN A 128 1.28 3.78 20.58
C ASN A 128 0.51 5.01 20.06
N ILE A 129 -0.68 4.80 19.49
CA ILE A 129 -1.55 5.86 19.00
C ILE A 129 -2.60 6.19 20.07
N HIS A 130 -2.58 7.44 20.55
CA HIS A 130 -3.47 7.93 21.61
C HIS A 130 -4.54 8.94 21.13
N GLY A 131 -4.80 8.99 19.83
CA GLY A 131 -5.88 9.78 19.23
C GLY A 131 -5.42 10.65 18.07
N ASP A 132 -4.32 11.38 18.25
CA ASP A 132 -3.74 12.20 17.19
C ASP A 132 -2.86 11.34 16.28
N ILE A 133 -3.19 11.36 14.99
CA ILE A 133 -2.55 10.55 13.98
C ILE A 133 -2.04 11.38 12.81
N ARG A 134 -1.13 10.78 12.05
CA ARG A 134 -0.65 11.32 10.80
C ARG A 134 -0.71 10.25 9.72
N PHE A 135 -1.40 10.56 8.64
CA PHE A 135 -1.38 9.75 7.43
C PHE A 135 -0.22 10.19 6.55
N ILE A 136 0.58 9.24 6.09
CA ILE A 136 1.69 9.46 5.17
C ILE A 136 1.49 8.56 3.96
N GLY A 137 1.40 9.17 2.77
CA GLY A 137 1.41 8.42 1.51
C GLY A 137 2.83 7.95 1.21
N ILE A 138 3.03 6.65 1.08
CA ILE A 138 4.32 6.04 0.73
C ILE A 138 4.10 5.13 -0.48
N ASP A 139 4.37 5.70 -1.66
CA ASP A 139 4.16 5.01 -2.93
C ASP A 139 2.71 4.49 -3.09
N ASN A 140 2.50 3.17 -3.20
CA ASN A 140 1.20 2.55 -3.45
C ASN A 140 0.40 2.20 -2.17
N LYS A 141 0.88 2.62 -0.99
CA LYS A 141 0.23 2.38 0.30
C LYS A 141 0.21 3.66 1.16
N ILE A 142 -0.59 3.62 2.23
CA ILE A 142 -0.73 4.72 3.18
C ILE A 142 -0.29 4.21 4.54
N GLU A 143 0.58 4.94 5.24
CA GLU A 143 0.91 4.66 6.63
C GLU A 143 0.14 5.57 7.58
N ILE A 144 -0.17 5.04 8.76
CA ILE A 144 -0.82 5.74 9.87
C ILE A 144 0.11 5.67 11.06
N TRP A 145 0.60 6.84 11.45
CA TRP A 145 1.54 7.02 12.54
C TRP A 145 0.88 7.71 13.72
N SER A 146 1.42 7.52 14.92
CA SER A 146 1.18 8.47 16.00
C SER A 146 1.74 9.84 15.56
N LYS A 147 1.00 10.91 15.87
CA LYS A 147 1.44 12.26 15.52
C LYS A 147 2.84 12.56 16.06
N GLU A 148 3.07 12.21 17.33
CA GLU A 148 4.34 12.41 18.05
C GLU A 148 5.54 11.78 17.32
N ARG A 149 5.42 10.52 16.88
CA ARG A 149 6.51 9.82 16.18
C ARG A 149 6.83 10.46 14.83
N ALA A 150 5.81 10.91 14.12
CA ALA A 150 5.92 11.46 12.78
C ALA A 150 6.16 12.98 12.74
N GLU A 151 6.28 13.66 13.88
CA GLU A 151 6.79 15.04 13.97
C GLU A 151 8.32 15.07 13.89
N GLN A 152 8.98 14.00 14.31
CA GLN A 152 10.42 13.86 14.22
C GLN A 152 10.82 13.26 12.88
N PRO A 153 11.95 13.69 12.28
CA PRO A 153 12.54 13.00 11.14
C PRO A 153 12.72 11.50 11.41
N PHE A 154 12.51 10.67 10.38
CA PHE A 154 12.75 9.22 10.50
C PHE A 154 14.25 8.87 10.56
N MET A 155 15.07 9.78 10.07
CA MET A 155 16.52 9.72 10.02
C MET A 155 17.05 11.16 10.20
N SER A 156 18.22 11.35 10.80
CA SER A 156 18.81 12.68 10.88
C SER A 156 19.11 13.22 9.46
N PRO A 157 19.08 14.55 9.25
CA PRO A 157 19.42 15.12 7.94
C PRO A 157 20.79 14.66 7.41
N GLU A 158 21.77 14.53 8.30
CA GLU A 158 23.13 14.10 7.96
C GLU A 158 23.18 12.63 7.53
N GLU A 159 22.58 11.72 8.31
CA GLU A 159 22.49 10.30 7.96
C GLU A 159 21.69 10.09 6.68
N PHE A 160 20.60 10.84 6.49
CA PHE A 160 19.76 10.75 5.30
C PHE A 160 20.50 11.20 4.04
N GLY A 161 21.24 12.31 4.12
CA GLY A 161 22.07 12.78 3.01
C GLY A 161 23.13 11.75 2.60
N ALA A 162 23.84 11.20 3.59
CA ALA A 162 24.89 10.22 3.35
C ALA A 162 24.36 8.90 2.74
N ALA A 163 23.29 8.35 3.32
CA ALA A 163 22.67 7.11 2.82
C ALA A 163 22.09 7.28 1.41
N LEU A 164 21.48 8.43 1.12
CA LEU A 164 20.95 8.72 -0.21
C LEU A 164 22.07 8.81 -1.26
N GLU A 165 23.18 9.49 -0.93
CA GLU A 165 24.33 9.61 -1.82
C GLU A 165 24.96 8.24 -2.13
N GLU A 166 25.10 7.36 -1.14
CA GLU A 166 25.62 6.00 -1.31
C GLU A 166 24.76 5.20 -2.30
N ILE A 167 23.43 5.16 -2.09
CA ILE A 167 22.49 4.43 -2.96
C ILE A 167 22.57 4.94 -4.40
N MET A 168 22.55 6.26 -4.60
CA MET A 168 22.59 6.87 -5.94
C MET A 168 23.93 6.64 -6.66
N ASN A 169 25.02 6.46 -5.92
CA ASN A 169 26.34 6.20 -6.50
C ASN A 169 26.57 4.72 -6.84
N ASP A 170 25.95 3.78 -6.13
CA ASP A 170 26.11 2.35 -6.38
C ASP A 170 25.30 1.84 -7.59
N GLU A 171 24.16 2.46 -7.91
CA GLU A 171 23.41 2.16 -9.14
C GLU A 171 24.24 2.49 -10.40
N ASN A 172 25.04 3.57 -10.37
CA ASN A 172 25.89 3.97 -11.49
C ASN A 172 27.04 2.98 -11.78
N LYS A 173 27.40 2.09 -10.85
CA LYS A 173 28.47 1.10 -11.06
C LYS A 173 27.98 -0.17 -11.74
N GLN A 174 26.71 -0.55 -11.56
CA GLN A 174 26.17 -1.80 -12.12
C GLN A 174 25.84 -1.70 -13.61
N ASP A 175 25.63 -0.49 -14.13
CA ASP A 175 25.38 -0.24 -15.56
C ASP A 175 26.66 -0.09 -16.40
N GLY A 176 27.84 -0.01 -15.76
CA GLY A 176 29.15 0.14 -16.42
C GLY A 176 29.90 -1.18 -16.71
N GLU A 177 29.38 -2.32 -16.25
CA GLU A 177 30.01 -3.65 -16.41
C GLU A 177 29.23 -4.61 -17.34
N ARG A 178 28.36 -4.09 -18.21
CA ARG A 178 27.67 -4.89 -19.24
C ARG A 178 28.14 -4.60 -20.66
#